data_AF-A0A1G2XSL3-F1
#
_entry.id   AF-A0A1G2XSL3-F1
#
_cell.length_a   1.000
_cell.length_b   1.000
_cell.length_c   1.000
_cell.angle_alpha   90.00
_cell.angle_beta   90.00
_cell.angle_gamma   90.00
#
_symmetry.space_group_name_H-M   'P 1'
#
loop_
_entity.id
_entity.type
_entity.pdbx_description
1 polymer ?
#
loop_
_entity_poly.entity_id
_entity_poly.type
_entity_poly.pdbx_seq_one_letter_code
_entity_poly.pdbx_strand_id
1 'polypeptide(L)'
;MAEIYENTPEMREEKAYLWGYVSVGILCAVAVVLSIIGLANYSLLASAVAVIMLAIVFLLEGGTMVRFFQMSNRKRESGMQTVELSAEVIGGVAGLVLGILALIGYIPVTLIAIAAIIYGAALILGSAFAPTLSSAGAGVDRQSTFEILIGVAGLTLGILAILDINPLVLSLIAIIILSLGAFMTETTLKNKVSRLYLHK
;
A
#
# COMPACT_ATOMS: atom_id res chain seq x y z
N MET A 1 21.95 -14.53 -39.05
CA MET A 1 22.00 -15.32 -37.80
C MET A 1 21.42 -14.46 -36.70
N ALA A 2 20.12 -14.63 -36.43
CA ALA A 2 19.46 -13.99 -35.30
C ALA A 2 19.71 -14.89 -34.09
N GLU A 3 20.63 -14.47 -33.24
CA GLU A 3 20.88 -15.09 -31.96
C GLU A 3 19.60 -14.93 -31.13
N ILE A 4 18.86 -16.02 -31.00
CA ILE A 4 17.67 -16.10 -30.16
C ILE A 4 18.21 -15.97 -28.74
N TYR A 5 18.17 -14.75 -28.19
CA TYR A 5 18.40 -14.48 -26.79
C TYR A 5 17.34 -15.25 -25.99
N GLU A 6 17.68 -16.48 -25.63
CA GLU A 6 16.92 -17.32 -24.73
C GLU A 6 16.84 -16.56 -23.41
N ASN A 7 15.67 -16.01 -23.08
CA ASN A 7 15.48 -15.32 -21.80
C ASN A 7 15.71 -16.36 -20.71
N THR A 8 16.81 -16.22 -19.99
CA THR A 8 17.05 -16.98 -18.77
C THR A 8 15.87 -16.76 -17.81
N PRO A 9 15.50 -17.76 -17.00
CA PRO A 9 14.37 -17.66 -16.08
C PRO A 9 14.45 -16.42 -15.16
N GLU A 10 15.66 -15.97 -14.83
CA GLU A 10 15.92 -14.75 -14.06
C GLU A 10 15.41 -13.47 -14.73
N MET A 11 15.58 -13.32 -16.06
CA MET A 11 15.07 -12.15 -16.80
C MET A 11 13.53 -12.12 -16.91
N ARG A 12 12.87 -13.28 -16.77
CA ARG A 12 11.39 -13.36 -16.80
C ARG A 12 10.79 -12.89 -15.48
N GLU A 13 11.39 -13.25 -14.35
CA GLU A 13 10.96 -12.79 -13.03
C GLU A 13 11.19 -11.29 -12.85
N GLU A 14 12.29 -10.74 -13.38
CA GLU A 14 12.60 -9.31 -13.34
C GLU A 14 11.52 -8.46 -14.00
N LYS A 15 11.12 -8.81 -15.22
CA LYS A 15 10.07 -8.09 -15.95
C LYS A 15 8.77 -8.10 -15.16
N ALA A 16 8.36 -9.27 -14.64
CA ALA A 16 7.14 -9.39 -13.85
C ALA A 16 7.16 -8.49 -12.60
N TYR A 17 8.32 -8.37 -11.94
CA TYR A 17 8.49 -7.50 -10.77
C TYR A 17 8.39 -6.02 -11.13
N LEU A 18 9.01 -5.61 -12.23
CA LEU A 18 8.98 -4.22 -12.73
C LEU A 18 7.57 -3.79 -13.17
N TRP A 19 6.80 -4.69 -13.78
CA TRP A 19 5.39 -4.44 -14.16
C TRP A 19 4.48 -4.24 -12.95
N GLY A 20 4.77 -4.93 -11.84
CA GLY A 20 4.03 -4.78 -10.58
C GLY A 20 4.03 -3.32 -10.07
N TYR A 21 5.21 -2.73 -9.92
CA TYR A 21 5.33 -1.34 -9.42
C TYR A 21 4.70 -0.29 -10.33
N VAL A 22 4.74 -0.50 -11.66
CA VAL A 22 4.07 0.43 -12.58
C VAL A 22 2.56 0.38 -12.37
N SER A 23 1.99 -0.81 -12.15
CA SER A 23 0.56 -0.95 -11.93
C SER A 23 0.10 -0.26 -10.64
N VAL A 24 0.86 -0.38 -9.56
CA VAL A 24 0.50 0.23 -8.28
C VAL A 24 0.64 1.75 -8.35
N GLY A 25 1.71 2.28 -8.96
CA GLY A 25 1.84 3.72 -9.19
C GLY A 25 0.65 4.33 -9.96
N ILE A 26 0.13 3.62 -10.97
CA ILE A 26 -1.07 4.04 -11.71
C ILE A 26 -2.31 3.98 -10.81
N LEU A 27 -2.49 2.91 -10.03
CA LEU A 27 -3.62 2.76 -9.11
C LEU A 27 -3.65 3.86 -8.05
N CYS A 28 -2.50 4.23 -7.48
CA CYS A 28 -2.39 5.35 -6.56
C CYS A 28 -2.81 6.67 -7.21
N ALA A 29 -2.35 6.94 -8.44
CA ALA A 29 -2.74 8.15 -9.17
C ALA A 29 -4.25 8.18 -9.43
N VAL A 30 -4.85 7.05 -9.81
CA VAL A 30 -6.31 6.92 -10.00
C VAL A 30 -7.05 7.16 -8.69
N ALA A 31 -6.58 6.59 -7.57
CA ALA A 31 -7.19 6.78 -6.25
C ALA A 31 -7.15 8.25 -5.82
N VAL A 32 -6.04 8.96 -6.07
CA VAL A 32 -5.91 10.40 -5.81
C VAL A 32 -6.90 11.19 -6.66
N VAL A 33 -6.95 10.95 -7.98
CA VAL A 33 -7.88 11.65 -8.89
C VAL A 33 -9.34 11.42 -8.48
N LEU A 34 -9.71 10.18 -8.16
CA LEU A 34 -11.07 9.85 -7.70
C LEU A 34 -11.40 10.52 -6.36
N SER A 35 -10.43 10.63 -5.46
CA SER A 35 -10.62 11.33 -4.19
C SER A 35 -10.84 12.83 -4.40
N ILE A 36 -10.10 13.44 -5.33
CA ILE A 36 -10.28 14.85 -5.72
C ILE A 36 -11.67 15.07 -6.35
N ILE A 37 -12.11 14.17 -7.23
CA ILE A 37 -13.45 14.23 -7.83
C ILE A 37 -14.53 14.04 -6.75
N GLY A 38 -14.33 13.10 -5.84
CA GLY A 38 -15.19 12.88 -4.67
C GLY A 38 -15.31 14.14 -3.83
N LEU A 39 -14.22 14.89 -3.66
CA LEU A 39 -14.17 16.11 -2.86
C LEU A 39 -14.84 17.29 -3.57
N ALA A 40 -14.60 17.45 -4.88
CA ALA A 40 -15.16 18.53 -5.68
C ALA A 40 -16.69 18.43 -5.81
N ASN A 41 -17.20 17.21 -5.97
CA ASN A 41 -18.62 16.96 -6.24
C ASN A 41 -19.38 16.34 -5.06
N TYR A 42 -18.73 16.17 -3.91
CA TYR A 42 -19.28 15.42 -2.76
C TYR A 42 -19.81 14.02 -3.15
N SER A 43 -19.15 13.38 -4.12
CA SER A 43 -19.62 12.11 -4.70
C SER A 43 -19.19 10.92 -3.84
N LEU A 44 -20.17 10.29 -3.18
CA LEU A 44 -19.95 9.07 -2.39
C LEU A 44 -19.46 7.90 -3.25
N LEU A 45 -19.91 7.81 -4.50
CA LEU A 45 -19.50 6.75 -5.43
C LEU A 45 -18.01 6.89 -5.76
N ALA A 46 -17.55 8.09 -6.14
CA ALA A 46 -16.13 8.33 -6.43
C ALA A 46 -15.25 8.03 -5.21
N SER A 47 -15.74 8.39 -4.01
CA SER A 47 -15.07 8.14 -2.74
C SER A 47 -14.94 6.64 -2.43
N ALA A 48 -16.02 5.87 -2.60
CA ALA A 48 -16.01 4.42 -2.41
C ALA A 48 -15.06 3.71 -3.39
N VAL A 49 -15.06 4.12 -4.67
CA VAL A 49 -14.12 3.56 -5.66
C VAL A 49 -12.68 3.93 -5.33
N ALA A 50 -12.40 5.13 -4.83
CA ALA A 50 -11.06 5.51 -4.38
C ALA A 50 -10.57 4.60 -3.23
N VAL A 51 -11.44 4.27 -2.27
CA VAL A 51 -11.15 3.32 -1.19
C VAL A 51 -10.82 1.93 -1.75
N ILE A 52 -11.57 1.44 -2.73
CA ILE A 52 -11.31 0.15 -3.38
C ILE A 52 -9.97 0.17 -4.11
N MET A 53 -9.64 1.25 -4.83
CA MET A 53 -8.35 1.37 -5.52
C MET A 53 -7.18 1.32 -4.52
N LEU A 54 -7.30 2.03 -3.39
CA LEU A 54 -6.29 1.99 -2.34
C LEU A 54 -6.18 0.61 -1.67
N ALA A 55 -7.28 -0.13 -1.52
CA ALA A 55 -7.23 -1.52 -1.07
C ALA A 55 -6.42 -2.41 -2.01
N ILE A 56 -6.62 -2.27 -3.33
CA ILE A 56 -5.88 -3.05 -4.33
C ILE A 56 -4.38 -2.72 -4.25
N VAL A 57 -4.03 -1.45 -4.05
CA VAL A 57 -2.64 -1.01 -3.82
C VAL A 57 -2.03 -1.76 -2.63
N PHE A 58 -2.71 -1.74 -1.47
CA PHE A 58 -2.22 -2.41 -0.25
C PHE A 58 -2.10 -3.93 -0.40
N LEU A 59 -3.03 -4.56 -1.12
CA LEU A 59 -2.98 -5.99 -1.43
C LEU A 59 -1.78 -6.34 -2.31
N LEU A 60 -1.47 -5.51 -3.31
CA LEU A 60 -0.33 -5.71 -4.18
C LEU A 60 0.98 -5.49 -3.42
N GLU A 61 1.06 -4.43 -2.62
CA GLU A 61 2.23 -4.10 -1.80
C GLU A 61 2.53 -5.20 -0.79
N GLY A 62 1.55 -5.56 0.06
CA GLY A 62 1.70 -6.62 1.04
C GLY A 62 1.97 -8.00 0.42
N GLY A 63 1.42 -8.28 -0.76
CA GLY A 63 1.66 -9.52 -1.49
C GLY A 63 3.11 -9.70 -1.95
N THR A 64 3.82 -8.61 -2.28
CA THR A 64 5.25 -8.68 -2.63
C THR A 64 6.12 -9.01 -1.42
N MET A 65 5.75 -8.53 -0.24
CA MET A 65 6.52 -8.71 0.99
C MET A 65 6.45 -10.15 1.52
N VAL A 66 5.28 -10.80 1.40
CA VAL A 66 5.12 -12.21 1.76
C VAL A 66 6.06 -13.11 0.93
N ARG A 67 6.24 -12.82 -0.36
CA ARG A 67 7.16 -13.59 -1.21
C ARG A 67 8.62 -13.43 -0.78
N PHE A 68 9.01 -12.22 -0.38
CA PHE A 68 10.35 -11.95 0.12
C PHE A 68 10.63 -12.72 1.42
N PHE A 69 9.68 -12.75 2.36
CA PHE A 69 9.80 -13.51 3.59
C PHE A 69 9.87 -15.03 3.35
N GLN A 70 9.08 -15.56 2.42
CA GLN A 70 9.16 -16.97 2.03
C GLN A 70 10.55 -17.35 1.47
N MET A 71 11.18 -16.47 0.69
CA MET A 71 12.55 -16.70 0.21
C MET A 71 13.58 -16.63 1.35
N SER A 72 13.42 -15.70 2.29
CA SER A 72 14.31 -15.56 3.44
C SER A 72 14.22 -16.76 4.40
N ASN A 73 13.01 -17.24 4.69
CA ASN A 73 12.76 -18.37 5.58
C ASN A 73 13.03 -19.74 4.95
N ARG A 74 13.34 -19.82 3.65
CA ARG A 74 13.74 -21.09 3.00
C ARG A 74 15.03 -21.70 3.59
N LYS A 75 15.80 -20.94 4.38
CA LYS A 75 16.97 -21.42 5.15
C LYS A 75 16.67 -21.84 6.60
N ARG A 76 15.46 -21.63 7.12
CA ARG A 76 15.04 -22.08 8.46
C ARG A 76 14.07 -23.26 8.30
N GLU A 77 14.63 -24.45 8.13
CA GLU A 77 13.87 -25.69 8.16
C GLU A 77 13.29 -26.00 9.55
N SER A 78 12.11 -26.61 9.52
CA SER A 78 11.44 -27.35 10.60
C SER A 78 10.85 -26.55 11.76
N GLY A 79 9.70 -25.95 11.51
CA GLY A 79 8.76 -25.55 12.55
C GLY A 79 7.58 -24.81 11.96
N MET A 80 6.44 -25.50 11.78
CA MET A 80 5.09 -24.98 11.53
C MET A 80 5.00 -23.77 10.57
N GLN A 81 4.60 -24.00 9.31
CA GLN A 81 4.28 -22.93 8.36
C GLN A 81 3.14 -22.05 8.90
N THR A 82 3.47 -21.00 9.63
CA THR A 82 2.56 -19.89 9.89
C THR A 82 2.51 -19.03 8.64
N VAL A 83 1.32 -18.87 8.07
CA VAL A 83 1.08 -17.88 7.01
C VAL A 83 1.24 -16.50 7.65
N GLU A 84 2.40 -15.89 7.48
CA GLU A 84 2.64 -14.51 7.88
C GLU A 84 1.94 -13.59 6.87
N LEU A 85 0.79 -13.04 7.26
CA LEU A 85 0.11 -11.99 6.52
C LEU A 85 0.69 -10.65 6.97
N SER A 86 1.07 -9.82 6.01
CA SER A 86 1.51 -8.45 6.31
C SER A 86 0.32 -7.58 6.72
N ALA A 87 0.58 -6.51 7.47
CA ALA A 87 -0.46 -5.59 7.93
C ALA A 87 -1.19 -4.93 6.75
N GLU A 88 -0.47 -4.69 5.65
CA GLU A 88 -0.99 -4.15 4.40
C GLU A 88 -1.96 -5.13 3.72
N VAL A 89 -1.69 -6.43 3.72
CA VAL A 89 -2.65 -7.43 3.19
C VAL A 89 -3.94 -7.39 4.00
N ILE A 90 -3.84 -7.41 5.33
CA ILE A 90 -5.01 -7.38 6.22
C ILE A 90 -5.80 -6.07 6.02
N GLY A 91 -5.10 -4.94 5.99
CA GLY A 91 -5.68 -3.62 5.74
C GLY A 91 -6.33 -3.51 4.36
N GLY A 92 -5.69 -4.09 3.34
CA GLY A 92 -6.20 -4.14 1.96
C GLY A 92 -7.48 -4.97 1.84
N VAL A 93 -7.53 -6.17 2.44
CA VAL A 93 -8.77 -6.97 2.46
C VAL A 93 -9.88 -6.24 3.20
N ALA A 94 -9.60 -5.70 4.39
CA ALA A 94 -10.60 -4.99 5.18
C ALA A 94 -11.12 -3.75 4.45
N GLY A 95 -10.22 -2.95 3.89
CA GLY A 95 -10.55 -1.77 3.09
C GLY A 95 -11.33 -2.09 1.81
N LEU A 96 -11.03 -3.23 1.15
CA LEU A 96 -11.77 -3.70 -0.02
C LEU A 96 -13.23 -3.99 0.36
N VAL A 97 -13.45 -4.73 1.44
CA VAL A 97 -14.79 -5.04 1.95
C VAL A 97 -15.54 -3.76 2.32
N LEU A 98 -14.90 -2.83 3.03
CA LEU A 98 -15.50 -1.54 3.39
C LEU A 98 -15.85 -0.68 2.16
N GLY A 99 -14.99 -0.66 1.16
CA GLY A 99 -15.23 0.04 -0.10
C GLY A 99 -16.41 -0.54 -0.87
N ILE A 100 -16.53 -1.87 -0.94
CA ILE A 100 -17.68 -2.54 -1.56
C ILE A 100 -18.98 -2.23 -0.80
N LEU A 101 -18.95 -2.30 0.54
CA LEU A 101 -20.11 -1.97 1.37
C LEU A 101 -20.52 -0.48 1.22
N ALA A 102 -19.55 0.43 1.10
CA ALA A 102 -19.83 1.84 0.82
C ALA A 102 -20.43 2.03 -0.58
N LEU A 103 -19.96 1.27 -1.58
CA LEU A 103 -20.45 1.34 -2.96
C LEU A 103 -21.93 0.93 -3.07
N ILE A 104 -22.37 -0.08 -2.29
CA ILE A 104 -23.78 -0.49 -2.23
C ILE A 104 -24.64 0.43 -1.35
N GLY A 105 -24.06 1.47 -0.76
CA GLY A 105 -24.77 2.49 0.01
C GLY A 105 -24.97 2.16 1.50
N TYR A 106 -24.24 1.18 2.06
CA TYR A 106 -24.32 0.90 3.49
C TYR A 106 -23.51 1.92 4.29
N ILE A 107 -24.17 2.92 4.87
CA ILE A 107 -23.57 3.97 5.72
C ILE A 107 -22.20 4.47 5.16
N PRO A 108 -22.15 4.91 3.88
CA PRO A 108 -20.91 5.03 3.13
C PRO A 108 -19.91 6.00 3.76
N VAL A 109 -20.40 7.12 4.31
CA VAL A 109 -19.56 8.14 4.96
C VAL A 109 -18.77 7.54 6.12
N THR A 110 -19.43 6.78 7.00
CA THR A 110 -18.78 6.14 8.15
C THR A 110 -17.83 5.03 7.71
N LEU A 111 -18.20 4.22 6.71
CA LEU A 111 -17.33 3.15 6.22
C LEU A 111 -16.05 3.68 5.57
N ILE A 112 -16.13 4.77 4.81
CA ILE A 112 -14.96 5.42 4.19
C ILE A 112 -14.02 5.96 5.29
N ALA A 113 -14.57 6.56 6.35
CA ALA A 113 -13.79 7.02 7.50
C ALA A 113 -13.09 5.85 8.21
N ILE A 114 -13.79 4.74 8.46
CA ILE A 114 -13.21 3.52 9.04
C ILE A 114 -12.12 2.95 8.14
N ALA A 115 -12.30 2.96 6.81
CA ALA A 115 -11.28 2.50 5.88
C ALA A 115 -10.00 3.34 6.00
N ALA A 116 -10.11 4.67 6.11
CA ALA A 116 -8.95 5.55 6.34
C ALA A 116 -8.20 5.22 7.64
N ILE A 117 -8.92 4.91 8.72
CA ILE A 117 -8.33 4.46 10.00
C ILE A 117 -7.57 3.15 9.79
N ILE A 118 -8.18 2.17 9.13
CA ILE A 118 -7.56 0.86 8.89
C ILE A 118 -6.31 0.98 8.02
N TYR A 119 -6.35 1.76 6.94
CA TYR A 119 -5.18 1.99 6.10
C TYR A 119 -4.08 2.73 6.87
N GLY A 120 -4.43 3.73 7.67
CA GLY A 120 -3.48 4.43 8.53
C GLY A 120 -2.80 3.49 9.52
N ALA A 121 -3.58 2.64 10.20
CA ALA A 121 -3.05 1.62 11.11
C ALA A 121 -2.18 0.58 10.39
N ALA A 122 -2.59 0.14 9.19
CA ALA A 122 -1.84 -0.82 8.40
C ALA A 122 -0.46 -0.28 8.00
N LEU A 123 -0.34 1.01 7.61
CA LEU A 123 0.97 1.64 7.34
C LEU A 123 1.86 1.76 8.58
N ILE A 124 1.28 2.13 9.73
CA ILE A 124 2.03 2.21 10.99
C ILE A 124 2.59 0.84 11.38
N LEU A 125 1.78 -0.21 11.22
CA LEU A 125 2.21 -1.57 11.54
C LEU A 125 3.20 -2.11 10.50
N GLY A 126 2.93 -1.92 9.21
CA GLY A 126 3.80 -2.34 8.10
C GLY A 126 5.22 -1.80 8.22
N SER A 127 5.33 -0.48 8.46
CA SER A 127 6.60 0.22 8.66
C SER A 127 7.38 -0.20 9.91
N ALA A 128 6.70 -0.75 10.94
CA ALA A 128 7.34 -1.23 12.17
C ALA A 128 7.93 -2.64 12.03
N PHE A 129 7.38 -3.47 11.14
CA PHE A 129 7.82 -4.86 10.93
C PHE A 129 8.71 -5.03 9.70
N ALA A 130 8.97 -3.96 8.93
CA ALA A 130 9.91 -3.99 7.83
C ALA A 130 11.31 -4.41 8.35
N PRO A 131 11.88 -5.54 7.88
CA PRO A 131 13.15 -6.04 8.38
C PRO A 131 14.24 -4.99 8.14
N THR A 132 14.74 -4.42 9.22
CA THR A 132 15.83 -3.45 9.16
C THR A 132 17.09 -4.19 8.73
N LEU A 133 17.39 -4.19 7.43
CA LEU A 133 18.58 -4.80 6.84
C LEU A 133 19.90 -4.09 7.24
N SER A 134 19.88 -3.21 8.26
CA SER A 134 21.07 -2.62 8.84
C SER A 134 21.67 -3.52 9.92
N SER A 135 22.39 -4.55 9.49
CA SER A 135 23.54 -5.00 10.28
C SER A 135 24.49 -3.80 10.44
N ALA A 136 24.69 -3.36 11.69
CA ALA A 136 25.57 -2.28 12.16
C ALA A 136 25.02 -0.84 12.08
N GLY A 137 24.34 -0.42 13.16
CA GLY A 137 24.09 0.99 13.47
C GLY A 137 22.60 1.33 13.50
N ALA A 138 22.10 1.70 14.68
CA ALA A 138 20.72 2.12 14.96
C ALA A 138 20.38 3.49 14.31
N GLY A 139 20.43 3.55 12.97
CA GLY A 139 19.89 4.65 12.19
C GLY A 139 18.42 4.36 11.89
N VAL A 140 17.51 5.22 12.33
CA VAL A 140 16.11 5.22 11.89
C VAL A 140 16.10 5.38 10.38
N ASP A 141 15.63 4.37 9.62
CA ASP A 141 15.47 4.52 8.18
C ASP A 141 14.41 5.60 7.93
N ARG A 142 14.81 6.67 7.26
CA ARG A 142 13.95 7.82 6.96
C ARG A 142 12.67 7.40 6.25
N GLN A 143 12.73 6.31 5.48
CA GLN A 143 11.59 5.75 4.76
C GLN A 143 10.48 5.29 5.71
N SER A 144 10.82 4.57 6.79
CA SER A 144 9.86 4.11 7.81
C SER A 144 9.22 5.29 8.55
N THR A 145 9.96 6.36 8.84
CA THR A 145 9.40 7.54 9.51
C THR A 145 8.32 8.25 8.70
N PHE A 146 8.50 8.37 7.38
CA PHE A 146 7.49 8.98 6.51
C PHE A 146 6.22 8.15 6.46
N GLU A 147 6.34 6.83 6.35
CA GLU A 147 5.21 5.93 6.31
C GLU A 147 4.41 5.95 7.62
N ILE A 148 5.08 5.97 8.77
CA ILE A 148 4.44 6.17 10.08
C ILE A 148 3.69 7.51 10.11
N LEU A 149 4.31 8.60 9.66
CA LEU A 149 3.69 9.93 9.67
C LEU A 149 2.42 9.98 8.81
N ILE A 150 2.47 9.35 7.63
CA ILE A 150 1.33 9.24 6.71
C ILE A 150 0.25 8.36 7.31
N GLY A 151 0.63 7.26 7.95
CA GLY A 151 -0.29 6.39 8.66
C GLY A 151 -1.00 7.10 9.83
N VAL A 152 -0.26 7.89 10.62
CA VAL A 152 -0.82 8.72 11.69
C VAL A 152 -1.75 9.81 11.14
N ALA A 153 -1.39 10.45 10.02
CA ALA A 153 -2.26 11.42 9.37
C ALA A 153 -3.58 10.78 8.90
N GLY A 154 -3.51 9.62 8.25
CA GLY A 154 -4.72 8.88 7.83
C GLY A 154 -5.58 8.45 9.02
N LEU A 155 -4.95 7.93 10.06
CA LEU A 155 -5.60 7.50 11.30
C LEU A 155 -6.33 8.67 11.99
N THR A 156 -5.62 9.78 12.19
CA THR A 156 -6.17 10.97 12.87
C THR A 156 -7.30 11.61 12.09
N LEU A 157 -7.16 11.78 10.77
CA LEU A 157 -8.23 12.30 9.92
C LEU A 157 -9.45 11.37 9.89
N GLY A 158 -9.24 10.05 9.86
CA GLY A 158 -10.32 9.08 9.95
C GLY A 158 -11.07 9.13 11.29
N ILE A 159 -10.35 9.28 12.40
CA ILE A 159 -10.96 9.45 13.74
C ILE A 159 -11.78 10.75 13.79
N LEU A 160 -11.24 11.87 13.32
CA LEU A 160 -11.95 13.14 13.27
C LEU A 160 -13.21 13.06 12.38
N ALA A 161 -13.16 12.30 11.28
CA ALA A 161 -14.32 12.04 10.45
C ALA A 161 -15.40 11.23 11.18
N ILE A 162 -15.04 10.23 12.01
CA ILE A 162 -16.02 9.50 12.84
C ILE A 162 -16.68 10.41 13.88
N LEU A 163 -15.98 11.44 14.35
CA LEU A 163 -16.52 12.46 15.26
C LEU A 163 -17.43 13.49 14.54
N ASP A 164 -17.82 13.22 13.30
CA ASP A 164 -18.74 14.03 12.48
C ASP A 164 -18.21 15.44 12.15
N ILE A 165 -16.90 15.64 12.21
CA ILE A 165 -16.26 16.89 11.77
C ILE A 165 -16.08 16.82 10.25
N ASN A 166 -17.01 17.35 9.46
CA ASN A 166 -16.96 17.33 7.99
C ASN A 166 -16.48 15.97 7.42
N PRO A 167 -17.20 14.87 7.73
CA PRO A 167 -16.67 13.52 7.67
C PRO A 167 -16.20 13.10 6.27
N LEU A 168 -16.93 13.51 5.23
CA LEU A 168 -16.57 13.19 3.85
C LEU A 168 -15.27 13.88 3.42
N VAL A 169 -15.12 15.17 3.75
CA VAL A 169 -13.94 15.97 3.38
C VAL A 169 -12.69 15.40 4.06
N LEU A 170 -12.74 15.18 5.38
CA LEU A 170 -11.60 14.65 6.12
C LEU A 170 -11.21 13.24 5.66
N SER A 171 -12.19 12.38 5.39
CA SER A 171 -11.92 11.03 4.89
C SER A 171 -11.24 11.07 3.53
N LEU A 172 -11.72 11.91 2.60
CA LEU A 172 -11.11 12.03 1.27
C LEU A 172 -9.69 12.62 1.31
N ILE A 173 -9.44 13.60 2.19
CA ILE A 173 -8.08 14.10 2.42
C ILE A 173 -7.19 12.97 2.96
N ALA A 174 -7.70 12.13 3.86
CA ALA A 174 -6.98 10.97 4.36
C ALA A 174 -6.61 10.01 3.22
N ILE A 175 -7.57 9.67 2.33
CA ILE A 175 -7.30 8.79 1.18
C ILE A 175 -6.26 9.40 0.23
N ILE A 176 -6.27 10.71 -0.01
CA ILE A 176 -5.25 11.39 -0.82
C ILE A 176 -3.86 11.22 -0.18
N ILE A 177 -3.74 11.52 1.12
CA ILE A 177 -2.47 11.44 1.85
C ILE A 177 -1.93 10.00 1.85
N LEU A 178 -2.78 9.03 2.14
CA LEU A 178 -2.42 7.61 2.17
C LEU A 178 -1.98 7.12 0.77
N SER A 179 -2.69 7.50 -0.29
CA SER A 179 -2.36 7.12 -1.67
C SER A 179 -1.04 7.73 -2.13
N LEU A 180 -0.78 9.00 -1.77
CA LEU A 180 0.49 9.66 -2.08
C LEU A 180 1.67 9.03 -1.31
N GLY A 181 1.42 8.60 -0.07
CA GLY A 181 2.41 7.87 0.72
C GLY A 181 2.81 6.55 0.09
N ALA A 182 1.82 5.71 -0.23
CA ALA A 182 2.06 4.46 -0.94
C ALA A 182 2.83 4.69 -2.25
N PHE A 183 2.45 5.70 -3.04
CA PHE A 183 3.16 6.06 -4.27
C PHE A 183 4.63 6.42 -4.04
N MET A 184 4.94 7.19 -2.99
CA MET A 184 6.32 7.58 -2.66
C MET A 184 7.17 6.38 -2.23
N THR A 185 6.61 5.47 -1.43
CA THR A 185 7.27 4.22 -0.99
C THR A 185 7.71 3.40 -2.20
N GLU A 186 6.84 3.27 -3.21
CA GLU A 186 7.14 2.48 -4.40
C GLU A 186 8.23 3.08 -5.29
N THR A 187 8.16 4.40 -5.56
CA THR A 187 9.18 5.07 -6.38
C THR A 187 10.58 4.94 -5.77
N THR A 188 10.67 4.86 -4.44
CA THR A 188 11.92 4.70 -3.69
C THR A 188 12.49 3.29 -3.85
N LEU A 189 11.64 2.25 -3.75
CA LEU A 189 12.03 0.86 -3.98
C LEU A 189 12.50 0.62 -5.42
N LYS A 190 11.77 1.13 -6.42
CA LYS A 190 12.15 1.03 -7.83
C LYS A 190 13.55 1.58 -8.09
N ASN A 191 13.89 2.72 -7.47
CA ASN A 191 15.20 3.35 -7.61
C ASN A 191 16.32 2.53 -6.93
N LYS A 192 16.07 1.96 -5.74
CA LYS A 192 17.02 1.07 -5.05
C LYS A 192 17.31 -0.18 -5.89
N VAL A 193 16.26 -0.83 -6.41
CA VAL A 193 16.37 -2.03 -7.25
C VAL A 193 17.15 -1.71 -8.53
N SER A 194 16.75 -0.67 -9.27
CA SER A 194 17.43 -0.23 -10.50
C SER A 194 18.94 0.00 -10.30
N ARG A 195 19.36 0.61 -9.19
CA ARG A 195 20.79 0.86 -8.90
C ARG A 195 21.60 -0.40 -8.61
N LEU A 196 21.02 -1.39 -7.93
CA LEU A 196 21.68 -2.65 -7.60
C LEU A 196 22.03 -3.46 -8.85
N TYR A 197 21.23 -3.34 -9.91
CA TYR A 197 21.46 -4.04 -11.18
C TYR A 197 22.42 -3.30 -12.11
N LEU A 198 22.46 -1.97 -12.08
CA LEU A 198 23.41 -1.18 -12.90
C LEU A 198 24.89 -1.35 -12.47
N HIS A 199 25.16 -1.96 -11.32
CA HIS A 199 26.51 -2.21 -10.80
C HIS A 199 26.93 -3.70 -10.84
N LYS A 200 26.17 -4.54 -11.55
CA LYS A 200 26.58 -5.91 -11.91
C LYS A 200 26.92 -5.96 -13.39
#